data_AF-X0ZV56-F1
#
_entry.id   AF-X0ZV56-F1
#
_cell.length_a   1.000
_cell.length_b   1.000
_cell.length_c   1.000
_cell.angle_alpha   90.00
_cell.angle_beta   90.00
_cell.angle_gamma   90.00
#
_symmetry.space_group_name_H-M   'P 1'
#
loop_
_entity.id
_entity.type
_entity.pdbx_description
1 polymer ?
#
loop_
_entity_poly.entity_id
_entity_poly.type
_entity_poly.pdbx_seq_one_letter_code
_entity_poly.pdbx_strand_id
1 'polypeptide(L)'
;MGVSGLIFKTRTGEVTIFVEEFVLLCKSVRSLPEKWHGLKDVEIRYRKRYLDLMVNPSVREIFIKRSKVVQSIRNFLNNKGFLEVETPIMQPIPGGATAHPFITHHNALHRDFYLRIAPELYLKRLLVGGLEKVYEISRNFRNEGISTKHNPEFTMLELYEAYGDYYSMMQITEELIVYILKNVLSSLEIEYRGNKIDFTPPWKRISMYKAIEDAVGIRVDKISPKDFNKVVKKYKLNIKGSINRGEIINELFEKFIEPTLIQPTFVIDYPLELSPLSKQKKDNP
;
A
#
# COMPACT_ATOMS: atom_id res chain seq x y z
N MET A 1 -19.70 31.44 -6.87
CA MET A 1 -20.70 32.30 -7.52
C MET A 1 -21.73 31.39 -8.16
N GLY A 2 -22.97 31.83 -8.28
CA GLY A 2 -24.03 31.17 -9.05
C GLY A 2 -24.49 32.14 -10.14
N VAL A 3 -24.81 31.61 -11.32
CA VAL A 3 -25.29 32.40 -12.48
C VAL A 3 -26.42 31.66 -13.17
N SER A 4 -27.38 32.39 -13.72
CA SER A 4 -28.45 31.90 -14.59
C SER A 4 -28.53 32.75 -15.86
N GLY A 5 -29.04 32.18 -16.95
CA GLY A 5 -29.21 32.87 -18.23
C GLY A 5 -29.10 31.94 -19.44
N LEU A 6 -28.94 32.52 -20.63
CA LEU A 6 -28.98 31.80 -21.91
C LEU A 6 -27.62 31.16 -22.27
N ILE A 7 -27.64 29.93 -22.79
CA ILE A 7 -26.43 29.29 -23.34
C ILE A 7 -26.22 29.76 -24.78
N PHE A 8 -25.01 30.19 -25.10
CA PHE A 8 -24.62 30.58 -26.46
C PHE A 8 -23.16 30.21 -26.78
N LYS A 9 -22.72 30.43 -28.03
CA LYS A 9 -21.31 30.32 -28.43
C LYS A 9 -20.77 31.69 -28.86
N THR A 10 -19.56 32.01 -28.44
CA THR A 10 -18.88 33.26 -28.84
C THR A 10 -18.42 33.21 -30.30
N ARG A 11 -17.92 34.34 -30.83
CA ARG A 11 -17.33 34.41 -32.18
C ARG A 11 -16.12 33.47 -32.35
N THR A 12 -15.41 33.15 -31.26
CA THR A 12 -14.29 32.19 -31.24
C THR A 12 -14.75 30.75 -31.02
N GLY A 13 -16.05 30.50 -30.86
CA GLY A 13 -16.64 29.17 -30.72
C GLY A 13 -16.70 28.63 -29.28
N GLU A 14 -16.33 29.42 -28.28
CA GLU A 14 -16.38 29.02 -26.87
C GLU A 14 -17.82 28.93 -26.36
N VAL A 15 -18.18 27.85 -25.68
CA VAL A 15 -19.51 27.68 -25.05
C VAL A 15 -19.58 28.57 -23.81
N THR A 16 -20.58 29.45 -23.73
CA THR A 16 -20.67 30.48 -22.68
C THR A 16 -22.10 30.64 -22.21
N ILE A 17 -22.28 31.09 -20.96
CA ILE A 17 -23.56 31.50 -20.40
C ILE A 17 -23.65 33.03 -20.49
N PHE A 18 -24.65 33.56 -21.19
CA PHE A 18 -25.03 34.96 -21.16
C PHE A 18 -25.78 35.22 -19.86
N VAL A 19 -25.10 35.84 -18.88
CA VAL A 19 -25.59 35.95 -17.51
C VAL A 19 -26.71 36.99 -17.42
N GLU A 20 -27.88 36.55 -16.93
CA GLU A 20 -29.03 37.40 -16.64
C GLU A 20 -29.17 37.65 -15.14
N GLU A 21 -28.87 36.64 -14.31
CA GLU A 21 -28.83 36.79 -12.85
C GLU A 21 -27.49 36.30 -12.27
N PHE A 22 -27.01 37.00 -11.25
CA PHE A 22 -25.75 36.73 -10.59
C PHE A 22 -25.90 36.72 -9.06
N VAL A 23 -25.39 35.67 -8.41
CA VAL A 23 -25.42 35.53 -6.95
C VAL A 23 -24.05 35.17 -6.38
N LEU A 24 -23.60 35.92 -5.38
CA LEU A 24 -22.39 35.60 -4.61
C LEU A 24 -22.69 34.47 -3.60
N LEU A 25 -22.36 33.23 -3.97
CA LEU A 25 -22.56 32.07 -3.08
C LEU A 25 -21.57 32.00 -1.90
N CYS A 26 -20.31 32.37 -2.12
CA CYS A 26 -19.27 32.33 -1.11
C CYS A 26 -18.14 33.31 -1.48
N LYS A 27 -17.72 34.13 -0.50
CA LYS A 27 -16.64 35.10 -0.66
C LYS A 27 -15.30 34.46 -0.29
N SER A 28 -14.33 34.46 -1.21
CA SER A 28 -12.94 34.20 -0.82
C SER A 28 -12.40 35.40 -0.07
N VAL A 29 -12.02 35.21 1.20
CA VAL A 29 -11.46 36.25 2.08
C VAL A 29 -9.95 36.39 1.95
N ARG A 30 -9.28 35.42 1.33
CA ARG A 30 -7.85 35.45 1.03
C ARG A 30 -7.63 35.38 -0.48
N SER A 31 -6.53 35.96 -0.93
CA SER A 31 -6.06 35.82 -2.31
C SER A 31 -5.70 34.36 -2.59
N LEU A 32 -6.04 33.88 -3.78
CA LEU A 32 -5.68 32.54 -4.23
C LEU A 32 -4.21 32.51 -4.71
N PRO A 33 -3.53 31.35 -4.64
CA PRO A 33 -2.23 31.18 -5.28
C PRO A 33 -2.31 31.45 -6.78
N GLU A 34 -1.21 31.94 -7.36
CA GLU A 34 -1.12 32.22 -8.79
C GLU A 34 -1.38 30.96 -9.63
N LYS A 35 -2.30 31.05 -10.60
CA LYS A 35 -2.72 29.91 -11.43
C LYS A 35 -1.67 29.51 -12.47
N TRP A 36 -0.92 30.47 -13.02
CA TRP A 36 0.00 30.25 -14.16
C TRP A 36 1.15 29.31 -13.82
N HIS A 37 1.68 29.40 -12.61
CA HIS A 37 2.76 28.52 -12.16
C HIS A 37 2.26 27.34 -11.31
N GLY A 38 0.98 27.34 -10.95
CA GLY A 38 0.39 26.42 -9.98
C GLY A 38 1.01 26.58 -8.59
N LEU A 39 0.41 25.92 -7.59
CA LEU A 39 1.03 25.80 -6.28
C LEU A 39 2.11 24.70 -6.35
N LYS A 40 3.39 25.09 -6.34
CA LYS A 40 4.54 24.16 -6.47
C LYS A 40 5.11 23.68 -5.14
N ASP A 41 5.12 24.55 -4.12
CA ASP A 41 5.68 24.25 -2.81
C ASP A 41 5.03 23.00 -2.20
N VAL A 42 5.83 21.95 -2.01
CA VAL A 42 5.34 20.63 -1.59
C VAL A 42 4.71 20.69 -0.20
N GLU A 43 5.29 21.46 0.72
CA GLU A 43 4.77 21.57 2.09
C GLU A 43 3.41 22.27 2.11
N ILE A 44 3.27 23.41 1.41
CA ILE A 44 2.00 24.14 1.32
C ILE A 44 0.93 23.27 0.67
N ARG A 45 1.27 22.52 -0.38
CA ARG A 45 0.32 21.61 -1.04
C ARG A 45 -0.22 20.54 -0.09
N TYR A 46 0.65 19.97 0.75
CA TYR A 46 0.26 18.92 1.69
C TYR A 46 -0.50 19.48 2.89
N ARG A 47 -0.11 20.64 3.43
CA ARG A 47 -0.81 21.30 4.54
C ARG A 47 -2.13 21.92 4.13
N LYS A 48 -2.23 22.46 2.91
CA LYS A 48 -3.41 23.15 2.38
C LYS A 48 -3.94 22.43 1.15
N ARG A 49 -4.29 21.15 1.31
CA ARG A 49 -4.76 20.29 0.21
C ARG A 49 -5.90 20.90 -0.61
N TYR A 50 -6.80 21.65 0.03
CA TYR A 50 -7.89 22.36 -0.62
C TYR A 50 -7.41 23.40 -1.66
N LEU A 51 -6.28 24.08 -1.42
CA LEU A 51 -5.67 24.96 -2.41
C LEU A 51 -5.04 24.17 -3.56
N ASP A 52 -4.33 23.09 -3.24
CA ASP A 52 -3.70 22.22 -4.23
C ASP A 52 -4.74 21.63 -5.21
N LEU A 53 -5.87 21.14 -4.70
CA LEU A 53 -7.01 20.64 -5.51
C LEU A 53 -7.69 21.71 -6.37
N MET A 54 -7.58 22.98 -5.97
CA MET A 54 -8.21 24.10 -6.67
C MET A 54 -7.39 24.55 -7.88
N VAL A 55 -6.05 24.54 -7.77
CA VAL A 55 -5.16 25.08 -8.80
C VAL A 55 -4.39 24.02 -9.60
N ASN A 56 -4.32 22.77 -9.13
CA ASN A 56 -3.62 21.69 -9.82
C ASN A 56 -4.61 20.55 -10.21
N PRO A 57 -5.20 20.57 -11.42
CA PRO A 57 -6.15 19.56 -11.87
C PRO A 57 -5.61 18.12 -11.81
N SER A 58 -4.32 17.93 -12.06
CA SER A 58 -3.67 16.61 -11.98
C SER A 58 -3.75 16.00 -10.57
N VAL A 59 -3.76 16.81 -9.52
CA VAL A 59 -3.93 16.33 -8.15
C VAL A 59 -5.34 15.80 -7.94
N ARG A 60 -6.35 16.48 -8.46
CA ARG A 60 -7.74 16.00 -8.41
C ARG A 60 -7.89 14.64 -9.09
N GLU A 61 -7.27 14.47 -10.26
CA GLU A 61 -7.26 13.20 -10.97
C GLU A 61 -6.64 12.05 -10.17
N ILE A 62 -5.60 12.33 -9.36
CA ILE A 62 -5.01 11.32 -8.45
C ILE A 62 -6.04 10.84 -7.42
N PHE A 63 -6.81 11.75 -6.80
CA PHE A 63 -7.83 11.35 -5.82
C PHE A 63 -9.00 10.60 -6.47
N ILE A 64 -9.43 11.01 -7.67
CA ILE A 64 -10.45 10.31 -8.45
C ILE A 64 -9.97 8.88 -8.79
N LYS A 65 -8.74 8.74 -9.31
CA LYS A 65 -8.14 7.44 -9.60
C LYS A 65 -8.03 6.57 -8.35
N ARG A 66 -7.59 7.13 -7.21
CA ARG A 66 -7.54 6.40 -5.93
C ARG A 66 -8.92 5.85 -5.54
N SER A 67 -9.98 6.65 -5.68
CA SER A 67 -11.35 6.19 -5.42
C SER A 67 -11.75 5.03 -6.34
N LYS A 68 -11.46 5.15 -7.65
CA LYS A 68 -11.72 4.09 -8.64
C LYS A 68 -10.94 2.81 -8.37
N VAL A 69 -9.69 2.90 -7.88
CA VAL A 69 -8.88 1.74 -7.46
C VAL A 69 -9.58 1.02 -6.31
N VAL A 70 -9.96 1.73 -5.25
CA VAL A 70 -10.63 1.13 -4.08
C VAL A 70 -11.96 0.48 -4.49
N GLN A 71 -12.75 1.14 -5.34
CA GLN A 71 -13.98 0.56 -5.85
C GLN A 71 -13.74 -0.67 -6.73
N SER A 72 -12.69 -0.67 -7.55
CA SER A 72 -12.31 -1.83 -8.37
C SER A 72 -11.90 -3.02 -7.51
N ILE A 73 -11.17 -2.79 -6.40
CA ILE A 73 -10.82 -3.83 -5.43
C ILE A 73 -12.09 -4.49 -4.87
N ARG A 74 -13.04 -3.69 -4.37
CA ARG A 74 -14.31 -4.20 -3.84
C ARG A 74 -15.08 -5.00 -4.88
N ASN A 75 -15.26 -4.44 -6.07
CA ASN A 75 -16.01 -5.11 -7.14
C ASN A 75 -15.38 -6.46 -7.51
N PHE A 76 -14.05 -6.52 -7.60
CA PHE A 76 -13.34 -7.77 -7.90
C PHE A 76 -13.56 -8.84 -6.82
N LEU A 77 -13.35 -8.47 -5.55
CA LEU A 77 -13.45 -9.40 -4.43
C LEU A 77 -14.90 -9.86 -4.20
N ASN A 78 -15.87 -8.95 -4.29
CA ASN A 78 -17.29 -9.27 -4.19
C ASN A 78 -17.71 -10.26 -5.30
N ASN A 79 -17.25 -10.04 -6.54
CA ASN A 79 -17.54 -10.94 -7.65
C ASN A 79 -16.87 -12.32 -7.49
N LYS A 80 -15.78 -12.41 -6.71
CA LYS A 80 -15.14 -13.68 -6.32
C LYS A 80 -15.74 -14.33 -5.06
N GLY A 81 -16.80 -13.75 -4.51
CA GLY A 81 -17.50 -14.28 -3.34
C GLY A 81 -16.80 -14.00 -2.01
N PHE A 82 -15.87 -13.03 -1.94
CA PHE A 82 -15.34 -12.57 -0.67
C PHE A 82 -16.35 -11.64 0.03
N LEU A 83 -16.47 -11.78 1.34
CA LEU A 83 -17.29 -10.94 2.19
C LEU A 83 -16.45 -9.78 2.76
N GLU A 84 -16.86 -8.53 2.53
CA GLU A 84 -16.28 -7.37 3.21
C GLU A 84 -16.70 -7.37 4.69
N VAL A 85 -15.73 -7.24 5.58
CA VAL A 85 -15.95 -7.20 7.04
C VAL A 85 -15.22 -6.03 7.66
N GLU A 86 -15.61 -5.64 8.88
CA GLU A 86 -14.90 -4.63 9.68
C GLU A 86 -14.47 -5.26 11.01
N THR A 87 -13.19 -5.12 11.35
CA THR A 87 -12.63 -5.65 12.60
C THR A 87 -12.20 -4.53 13.55
N PRO A 88 -12.05 -4.79 14.87
CA PRO A 88 -11.70 -3.75 15.84
C PRO A 88 -10.41 -3.00 15.50
N ILE A 89 -10.51 -1.66 15.48
CA ILE A 89 -9.36 -0.75 15.34
C ILE A 89 -8.59 -0.61 16.66
N MET A 90 -9.31 -0.54 17.78
CA MET A 90 -8.71 -0.56 19.11
C MET A 90 -8.60 -2.01 19.59
N GLN A 91 -7.39 -2.49 19.79
CA GLN A 91 -7.10 -3.87 20.18
C GLN A 91 -6.49 -3.91 21.58
N PRO A 92 -6.86 -4.88 22.43
CA PRO A 92 -6.28 -5.02 23.77
C PRO A 92 -4.82 -5.47 23.73
N ILE A 93 -4.42 -6.17 22.67
CA ILE A 93 -3.07 -6.63 22.40
C ILE A 93 -2.83 -6.37 20.90
N PRO A 94 -1.79 -5.61 20.52
CA PRO A 94 -1.45 -5.39 19.11
C PRO A 94 -0.80 -6.67 18.55
N GLY A 95 -1.12 -7.01 17.30
CA GLY A 95 -0.54 -8.17 16.62
C GLY A 95 -0.87 -8.21 15.13
N GLY A 96 -0.39 -9.26 14.44
CA GLY A 96 -0.56 -9.42 12.99
C GLY A 96 0.47 -8.68 12.12
N ALA A 97 1.46 -8.03 12.75
CA ALA A 97 2.61 -7.45 12.07
C ALA A 97 3.74 -7.22 13.07
N THR A 98 4.96 -7.02 12.56
CA THR A 98 6.09 -6.52 13.35
C THR A 98 6.13 -5.00 13.20
N ALA A 99 5.52 -4.27 14.14
CA ALA A 99 5.49 -2.81 14.13
C ALA A 99 5.23 -2.23 15.53
N HIS A 100 5.69 -1.01 15.78
CA HIS A 100 5.39 -0.30 17.03
C HIS A 100 3.97 0.27 17.00
N PRO A 101 3.11 -0.03 17.99
CA PRO A 101 1.72 0.44 18.00
C PRO A 101 1.60 1.87 18.56
N PHE A 102 0.51 2.55 18.22
CA PHE A 102 0.04 3.70 18.99
C PHE A 102 -0.77 3.21 20.20
N ILE A 103 -0.57 3.84 21.36
CA ILE A 103 -1.24 3.51 22.62
C ILE A 103 -2.30 4.57 22.93
N THR A 104 -3.45 4.14 23.42
CA THR A 104 -4.54 5.02 23.88
C THR A 104 -5.16 4.45 25.16
N HIS A 105 -5.99 5.24 25.84
CA HIS A 105 -6.60 4.87 27.11
C HIS A 105 -8.13 4.97 27.03
N HIS A 106 -8.83 3.92 27.46
CA HIS A 106 -10.29 3.91 27.51
C HIS A 106 -10.78 4.24 28.92
N ASN A 107 -11.19 5.49 29.15
CA ASN A 107 -11.55 6.03 30.47
C ASN A 107 -12.54 5.16 31.25
N ALA A 108 -13.67 4.75 30.64
CA ALA A 108 -14.70 3.99 31.35
C ALA A 108 -14.33 2.52 31.63
N LEU A 109 -13.31 1.99 30.95
CA LEU A 109 -12.83 0.62 31.17
C LEU A 109 -11.53 0.62 32.00
N HIS A 110 -11.00 1.81 32.33
CA HIS A 110 -9.77 2.02 33.08
C HIS A 110 -8.61 1.15 32.57
N ARG A 111 -8.44 1.05 31.25
CA ARG A 111 -7.40 0.23 30.63
C ARG A 111 -6.89 0.81 29.33
N ASP A 112 -5.67 0.44 28.99
CA ASP A 112 -5.05 0.80 27.73
C ASP A 112 -5.52 -0.09 26.58
N PHE A 113 -5.53 0.51 25.40
CA PHE A 113 -5.77 -0.10 24.11
C PHE A 113 -4.69 0.35 23.12
N TYR A 114 -4.56 -0.41 22.04
CA TYR A 114 -3.60 -0.16 20.99
C TYR A 114 -4.34 0.03 19.68
N LEU A 115 -3.97 1.03 18.88
CA LEU A 115 -4.45 1.10 17.51
C LEU A 115 -3.83 -0.05 16.70
N ARG A 116 -4.64 -0.74 15.91
CA ARG A 116 -4.21 -1.92 15.15
C ARG A 116 -3.06 -1.60 14.21
N ILE A 117 -2.08 -2.50 14.19
CA ILE A 117 -0.98 -2.51 13.21
C ILE A 117 -1.33 -3.37 11.98
N ALA A 118 -2.27 -4.31 12.14
CA ALA A 118 -2.91 -5.13 11.12
C ALA A 118 -4.24 -5.74 11.63
N PRO A 119 -5.21 -6.06 10.75
CA PRO A 119 -6.42 -6.80 11.11
C PRO A 119 -6.26 -8.35 11.10
N GLU A 120 -5.15 -8.89 10.59
CA GLU A 120 -4.81 -10.33 10.49
C GLU A 120 -5.45 -11.25 11.54
N LEU A 121 -5.18 -11.02 12.83
CA LEU A 121 -5.60 -11.93 13.89
C LEU A 121 -7.13 -12.02 14.02
N TYR A 122 -7.84 -10.93 13.74
CA TYR A 122 -9.30 -10.91 13.78
C TYR A 122 -9.89 -11.56 12.53
N LEU A 123 -9.31 -11.32 11.35
CA LEU A 123 -9.76 -11.96 10.12
C LEU A 123 -9.58 -13.48 10.17
N LYS A 124 -8.47 -13.97 10.74
CA LYS A 124 -8.28 -15.42 10.98
C LYS A 124 -9.32 -16.01 11.94
N ARG A 125 -9.78 -15.26 12.95
CA ARG A 125 -10.87 -15.71 13.84
C ARG A 125 -12.20 -15.85 13.09
N LEU A 126 -12.46 -15.01 12.08
CA LEU A 126 -13.65 -15.14 11.24
C LEU A 126 -13.63 -16.41 10.40
N LEU A 127 -12.46 -16.79 9.87
CA LEU A 127 -12.28 -18.08 9.20
C LEU A 127 -12.58 -19.25 10.13
N VAL A 128 -12.06 -19.21 11.37
CA VAL A 128 -12.39 -20.21 12.41
C VAL A 128 -13.89 -20.25 12.69
N GLY A 129 -14.58 -19.10 12.63
CA GLY A 129 -16.02 -18.98 12.76
C GLY A 129 -16.83 -19.46 11.54
N GLY A 130 -16.18 -19.95 10.48
CA GLY A 130 -16.83 -20.51 9.29
C GLY A 130 -17.00 -19.52 8.13
N LEU A 131 -16.47 -18.29 8.22
CA LEU A 131 -16.44 -17.37 7.08
C LEU A 131 -15.27 -17.70 6.17
N GLU A 132 -15.54 -18.44 5.09
CA GLU A 132 -14.50 -19.01 4.23
C GLU A 132 -13.72 -17.98 3.41
N LYS A 133 -14.34 -16.87 3.00
CA LYS A 133 -13.70 -15.81 2.22
C LYS A 133 -14.04 -14.44 2.77
N VAL A 134 -13.07 -13.77 3.36
CA VAL A 134 -13.26 -12.44 3.96
C VAL A 134 -12.19 -11.47 3.50
N TYR A 135 -12.53 -10.19 3.42
CA TYR A 135 -11.55 -9.13 3.21
C TYR A 135 -11.91 -7.88 4.01
N GLU A 136 -10.91 -7.06 4.31
CA GLU A 136 -11.09 -5.74 4.90
C GLU A 136 -10.19 -4.72 4.21
N ILE A 137 -10.76 -3.60 3.78
CA ILE A 137 -10.00 -2.41 3.34
C ILE A 137 -9.93 -1.46 4.54
N SER A 138 -8.79 -1.49 5.21
CA SER A 138 -8.65 -1.04 6.59
C SER A 138 -7.63 0.10 6.71
N ARG A 139 -7.81 0.99 7.71
CA ARG A 139 -6.75 1.87 8.19
C ARG A 139 -5.92 1.13 9.24
N ASN A 140 -4.61 1.06 9.02
CA ASN A 140 -3.63 0.59 9.98
C ASN A 140 -2.78 1.74 10.49
N PHE A 141 -2.26 1.58 11.70
CA PHE A 141 -1.52 2.61 12.43
C PHE A 141 -0.20 2.02 12.90
N ARG A 142 0.92 2.58 12.45
CA ARG A 142 2.28 2.16 12.87
C ARG A 142 3.06 3.39 13.33
N ASN A 143 3.48 3.36 14.58
CA ASN A 143 4.18 4.45 15.25
C ASN A 143 5.68 4.40 14.91
N GLU A 144 5.98 4.71 13.65
CA GLU A 144 7.30 4.60 13.04
C GLU A 144 7.68 5.89 12.29
N GLY A 145 8.89 5.91 11.71
CA GLY A 145 9.37 7.06 10.95
C GLY A 145 8.54 7.35 9.69
N ILE A 146 8.48 8.63 9.31
CA ILE A 146 7.79 9.09 8.09
C ILE A 146 8.79 9.14 6.93
N SER A 147 8.37 8.73 5.74
CA SER A 147 9.16 8.85 4.51
C SER A 147 8.26 8.97 3.28
N THR A 148 8.86 9.02 2.09
CA THR A 148 8.09 8.99 0.83
C THR A 148 7.33 7.68 0.60
N LYS A 149 7.67 6.61 1.34
CA LYS A 149 7.00 5.29 1.30
C LYS A 149 6.16 4.99 2.54
N HIS A 150 6.34 5.72 3.64
CA HIS A 150 5.77 5.38 4.95
C HIS A 150 5.01 6.57 5.55
N ASN A 151 3.72 6.36 5.84
CA ASN A 151 2.88 7.29 6.60
C ASN A 151 2.35 6.57 7.85
N PRO A 152 2.31 7.20 9.03
CA PRO A 152 1.94 6.53 10.28
C PRO A 152 0.54 5.93 10.27
N GLU A 153 -0.35 6.47 9.44
CA GLU A 153 -1.63 5.87 9.12
C GLU A 153 -1.72 5.55 7.62
N PHE A 154 -2.14 4.34 7.24
CA PHE A 154 -2.22 3.96 5.83
C PHE A 154 -3.34 2.96 5.56
N THR A 155 -3.84 2.96 4.33
CA THR A 155 -4.90 2.05 3.92
C THR A 155 -4.29 0.76 3.39
N MET A 156 -4.78 -0.38 3.87
CA MET A 156 -4.34 -1.71 3.49
C MET A 156 -5.54 -2.56 3.11
N LEU A 157 -5.40 -3.37 2.08
CA LEU A 157 -6.29 -4.49 1.83
C LEU A 157 -5.69 -5.72 2.51
N GLU A 158 -6.49 -6.42 3.29
CA GLU A 158 -6.15 -7.75 3.78
C GLU A 158 -7.30 -8.71 3.46
N LEU A 159 -6.99 -9.91 2.99
CA LEU A 159 -7.99 -10.92 2.61
C LEU A 159 -7.53 -12.32 3.01
N TYR A 160 -8.49 -13.17 3.31
CA TYR A 160 -8.29 -14.55 3.71
C TYR A 160 -9.26 -15.46 2.98
N GLU A 161 -8.76 -16.60 2.52
CA GLU A 161 -9.51 -17.65 1.84
C GLU A 161 -9.19 -19.00 2.49
N ALA A 162 -10.22 -19.65 3.05
CA ALA A 162 -10.13 -21.01 3.55
C ALA A 162 -9.84 -21.99 2.40
N TYR A 163 -9.11 -23.06 2.70
CA TYR A 163 -8.67 -24.08 1.74
C TYR A 163 -7.75 -23.57 0.60
N GLY A 164 -7.36 -22.30 0.63
CA GLY A 164 -6.33 -21.72 -0.24
C GLY A 164 -4.92 -21.88 0.33
N ASP A 165 -3.94 -21.66 -0.53
CA ASP A 165 -2.53 -21.56 -0.17
C ASP A 165 -1.93 -20.29 -0.79
N TYR A 166 -0.62 -20.08 -0.61
CA TYR A 166 0.02 -18.88 -1.17
C TYR A 166 0.05 -18.88 -2.71
N TYR A 167 -0.12 -20.03 -3.39
CA TYR A 167 -0.26 -20.06 -4.85
C TYR A 167 -1.62 -19.51 -5.29
N SER A 168 -2.70 -19.85 -4.58
CA SER A 168 -4.01 -19.22 -4.84
C SER A 168 -3.96 -17.72 -4.55
N MET A 169 -3.24 -17.30 -3.50
CA MET A 169 -3.04 -15.87 -3.22
C MET A 169 -2.23 -15.15 -4.30
N MET A 170 -1.18 -15.76 -4.86
CA MET A 170 -0.44 -15.20 -6.00
C MET A 170 -1.34 -15.02 -7.22
N GLN A 171 -2.18 -16.01 -7.53
CA GLN A 171 -3.15 -15.91 -8.62
C GLN A 171 -4.16 -14.78 -8.39
N ILE A 172 -4.76 -14.70 -7.19
CA ILE A 172 -5.69 -13.62 -6.82
C ILE A 172 -4.99 -12.25 -6.95
N THR A 173 -3.73 -12.15 -6.57
CA THR A 173 -2.97 -10.90 -6.67
C THR A 173 -2.76 -10.46 -8.12
N GLU A 174 -2.35 -11.38 -9.00
CA GLU A 174 -2.21 -11.10 -10.44
C GLU A 174 -3.54 -10.66 -11.05
N GLU A 175 -4.60 -11.43 -10.82
CA GLU A 175 -5.94 -11.15 -11.35
C GLU A 175 -6.50 -9.82 -10.83
N LEU A 176 -6.33 -9.52 -9.54
CA LEU A 176 -6.79 -8.29 -8.92
C LEU A 176 -6.09 -7.06 -9.52
N ILE A 177 -4.76 -7.08 -9.62
CA ILE A 177 -4.01 -5.94 -10.15
C ILE A 177 -4.31 -5.73 -11.63
N VAL A 178 -4.39 -6.80 -12.43
CA VAL A 178 -4.82 -6.72 -13.84
C VAL A 178 -6.23 -6.13 -13.97
N TYR A 179 -7.17 -6.55 -13.12
CA TYR A 179 -8.54 -6.03 -13.11
C TYR A 179 -8.58 -4.53 -12.81
N ILE A 180 -7.83 -4.08 -11.80
CA ILE A 180 -7.71 -2.66 -11.45
C ILE A 180 -7.12 -1.87 -12.61
N LEU A 181 -6.02 -2.34 -13.20
CA LEU A 181 -5.32 -1.65 -14.28
C LEU A 181 -6.21 -1.48 -15.53
N LYS A 182 -6.94 -2.53 -15.92
CA LYS A 182 -7.91 -2.45 -17.01
C LYS A 182 -9.03 -1.45 -16.73
N ASN A 183 -9.57 -1.43 -15.51
CA ASN A 183 -10.69 -0.56 -15.17
C ASN A 183 -10.30 0.91 -14.95
N VAL A 184 -9.08 1.18 -14.47
CA VAL A 184 -8.65 2.52 -14.10
C VAL A 184 -7.83 3.19 -15.20
N LEU A 185 -7.02 2.42 -15.94
CA LEU A 185 -6.07 2.93 -16.92
C LEU A 185 -6.28 2.37 -18.34
N SER A 186 -7.13 1.36 -18.52
CA SER A 186 -7.32 0.67 -19.82
C SER A 186 -6.02 0.15 -20.45
N SER A 187 -5.00 -0.13 -19.61
CA SER A 187 -3.66 -0.58 -20.01
C SER A 187 -3.09 -1.49 -18.94
N LEU A 188 -2.27 -2.47 -19.33
CA LEU A 188 -1.43 -3.27 -18.41
C LEU A 188 0.00 -2.74 -18.31
N GLU A 189 0.36 -1.77 -19.13
CA GLU A 189 1.65 -1.13 -19.11
C GLU A 189 1.52 0.26 -18.47
N ILE A 190 2.46 0.60 -17.59
CA ILE A 190 2.59 1.94 -17.02
C ILE A 190 4.03 2.43 -17.14
N GLU A 191 4.20 3.76 -17.19
CA GLU A 191 5.50 4.39 -17.04
C GLU A 191 5.67 4.90 -15.62
N TYR A 192 6.75 4.51 -14.96
CA TYR A 192 7.07 4.96 -13.62
C TYR A 192 8.57 5.25 -13.47
N ARG A 193 8.90 6.52 -13.19
CA ARG A 193 10.29 7.00 -13.02
C ARG A 193 11.21 6.58 -14.18
N GLY A 194 10.72 6.72 -15.42
CA GLY A 194 11.47 6.38 -16.64
C GLY A 194 11.53 4.88 -16.97
N ASN A 195 10.90 4.02 -16.16
CA ASN A 195 10.80 2.59 -16.46
C ASN A 195 9.42 2.27 -17.03
N LYS A 196 9.40 1.49 -18.11
CA LYS A 196 8.19 0.85 -18.62
C LYS A 196 7.95 -0.44 -17.85
N ILE A 197 6.85 -0.50 -17.10
CA ILE A 197 6.47 -1.66 -16.28
C ILE A 197 5.29 -2.36 -16.94
N ASP A 198 5.42 -3.66 -17.19
CA ASP A 198 4.40 -4.51 -17.78
C ASP A 198 3.80 -5.42 -16.70
N PHE A 199 2.49 -5.32 -16.50
CA PHE A 199 1.74 -6.11 -15.54
C PHE A 199 1.08 -7.36 -16.16
N THR A 200 1.41 -7.70 -17.40
CA THR A 200 0.94 -8.92 -18.06
C THR A 200 1.38 -10.17 -17.26
N PRO A 201 0.44 -10.98 -16.73
CA PRO A 201 0.78 -12.23 -16.04
C PRO A 201 1.28 -13.31 -17.01
N PRO A 202 1.99 -14.35 -16.50
CA PRO A 202 2.36 -14.55 -15.11
C PRO A 202 3.59 -13.72 -14.72
N TRP A 203 3.60 -13.23 -13.48
CA TRP A 203 4.73 -12.48 -12.93
C TRP A 203 5.87 -13.40 -12.53
N LYS A 204 7.09 -12.89 -12.60
CA LYS A 204 8.29 -13.63 -12.22
C LYS A 204 8.20 -14.05 -10.76
N ARG A 205 8.58 -15.29 -10.46
CA ARG A 205 8.66 -15.82 -9.08
C ARG A 205 10.12 -16.11 -8.76
N ILE A 206 10.63 -15.58 -7.67
CA ILE A 206 12.01 -15.80 -7.22
C ILE A 206 12.02 -16.22 -5.75
N SER A 207 12.84 -17.22 -5.42
CA SER A 207 13.13 -17.55 -4.02
C SER A 207 14.06 -16.50 -3.44
N MET A 208 13.75 -16.00 -2.23
CA MET A 208 14.59 -15.01 -1.54
C MET A 208 16.02 -15.52 -1.34
N TYR A 209 16.18 -16.77 -0.89
CA TYR A 209 17.48 -17.40 -0.70
C TYR A 209 18.27 -17.49 -2.00
N LYS A 210 17.63 -17.99 -3.07
CA LYS A 210 18.28 -18.14 -4.37
C LYS A 210 18.66 -16.80 -4.97
N ALA A 211 17.79 -15.79 -4.86
CA ALA A 211 18.10 -14.45 -5.36
C ALA A 211 19.34 -13.86 -4.68
N ILE A 212 19.47 -14.03 -3.35
CA ILE A 212 20.66 -13.60 -2.61
C ILE A 212 21.89 -14.43 -3.01
N GLU A 213 21.76 -15.75 -3.15
CA GLU A 213 22.85 -16.62 -3.59
C GLU A 213 23.37 -16.21 -4.97
N ASP A 214 22.48 -15.98 -5.93
CA ASP A 214 22.81 -15.59 -7.30
C ASP A 214 23.47 -14.20 -7.36
N ALA A 215 23.04 -13.25 -6.52
CA ALA A 215 23.58 -11.87 -6.54
C ALA A 215 24.88 -11.71 -5.73
N VAL A 216 25.04 -12.47 -4.64
CA VAL A 216 26.08 -12.22 -3.63
C VAL A 216 27.08 -13.39 -3.54
N GLY A 217 26.75 -14.54 -4.13
CA GLY A 217 27.59 -15.74 -4.20
C GLY A 217 27.67 -16.51 -2.88
N ILE A 218 26.71 -16.31 -1.96
CA ILE A 218 26.70 -16.98 -0.66
C ILE A 218 25.37 -17.66 -0.36
N ARG A 219 25.46 -18.86 0.23
CA ARG A 219 24.31 -19.56 0.81
C ARG A 219 24.13 -19.21 2.26
N VAL A 220 23.27 -18.22 2.52
CA VAL A 220 23.08 -17.63 3.86
C VAL A 220 22.51 -18.64 4.86
N ASP A 221 21.72 -19.60 4.39
CA ASP A 221 21.22 -20.75 5.14
C ASP A 221 22.37 -21.62 5.72
N LYS A 222 23.49 -21.72 5.02
CA LYS A 222 24.64 -22.54 5.43
C LYS A 222 25.66 -21.81 6.29
N ILE A 223 25.44 -20.53 6.59
CA ILE A 223 26.36 -19.75 7.40
C ILE A 223 26.15 -20.08 8.87
N SER A 224 27.25 -20.44 9.54
CA SER A 224 27.28 -20.68 10.99
C SER A 224 27.18 -19.35 11.76
N PRO A 225 26.49 -19.31 12.91
CA PRO A 225 26.37 -18.10 13.73
C PRO A 225 27.71 -17.41 14.06
N LYS A 226 28.78 -18.18 14.23
CA LYS A 226 30.14 -17.65 14.47
C LYS A 226 30.67 -16.76 13.35
N ASP A 227 30.17 -16.93 12.12
CA ASP A 227 30.62 -16.22 10.93
C ASP A 227 29.68 -15.05 10.55
N PHE A 228 28.56 -14.86 11.25
CA PHE A 228 27.61 -13.77 10.99
C PHE A 228 28.27 -12.39 11.00
N ASN A 229 29.11 -12.12 12.00
CA ASN A 229 29.86 -10.85 12.08
C ASN A 229 30.77 -10.62 10.86
N LYS A 230 31.33 -11.68 10.27
CA LYS A 230 32.14 -11.56 9.06
C LYS A 230 31.30 -11.18 7.86
N VAL A 231 30.11 -11.77 7.72
CA VAL A 231 29.15 -11.44 6.64
C VAL A 231 28.70 -9.99 6.74
N VAL A 232 28.28 -9.55 7.93
CA VAL A 232 27.83 -8.18 8.20
C VAL A 232 28.91 -7.18 7.80
N LYS A 233 30.17 -7.42 8.20
CA LYS A 233 31.30 -6.55 7.84
C LYS A 233 31.61 -6.59 6.34
N LYS A 234 31.68 -7.79 5.74
CA LYS A 234 32.01 -7.98 4.32
C LYS A 234 31.04 -7.23 3.40
N TYR A 235 29.75 -7.32 3.68
CA TYR A 235 28.71 -6.72 2.84
C TYR A 235 28.22 -5.37 3.35
N LYS A 236 28.79 -4.85 4.44
CA LYS A 236 28.43 -3.57 5.07
C LYS A 236 26.92 -3.50 5.34
N LEU A 237 26.38 -4.51 6.02
CA LEU A 237 24.97 -4.60 6.38
C LEU A 237 24.69 -3.72 7.60
N ASN A 238 23.50 -3.13 7.68
CA ASN A 238 23.13 -2.17 8.72
C ASN A 238 22.12 -2.78 9.71
N ILE A 239 22.55 -3.83 10.43
CA ILE A 239 21.69 -4.50 11.40
C ILE A 239 21.66 -3.71 12.71
N LYS A 240 20.46 -3.27 13.11
CA LYS A 240 20.22 -2.63 14.41
C LYS A 240 19.81 -3.68 15.43
N GLY A 241 20.68 -3.97 16.40
CA GLY A 241 20.39 -4.91 17.49
C GLY A 241 21.07 -6.26 17.32
N SER A 242 20.37 -7.34 17.68
CA SER A 242 20.95 -8.68 17.69
C SER A 242 21.14 -9.23 16.28
N ILE A 243 22.37 -9.64 15.95
CA ILE A 243 22.68 -10.22 14.65
C ILE A 243 22.18 -11.67 14.62
N ASN A 244 21.15 -11.92 13.81
CA ASN A 244 20.64 -13.26 13.52
C ASN A 244 20.55 -13.50 12.00
N ARG A 245 20.23 -14.74 11.61
CA ARG A 245 20.18 -15.12 10.20
C ARG A 245 19.11 -14.35 9.43
N GLY A 246 17.92 -14.17 10.02
CA GLY A 246 16.82 -13.43 9.41
C GLY A 246 17.20 -11.99 9.08
N GLU A 247 17.82 -11.29 10.03
CA GLU A 247 18.30 -9.91 9.83
C GLU A 247 19.36 -9.82 8.71
N ILE A 248 20.29 -10.79 8.65
CA ILE A 248 21.28 -10.84 7.57
C ILE A 248 20.60 -11.05 6.21
N ILE A 249 19.64 -11.97 6.13
CA ILE A 249 18.88 -12.25 4.90
C ILE A 249 18.11 -10.99 4.47
N ASN A 250 17.41 -10.34 5.41
CA ASN A 250 16.62 -9.13 5.13
C ASN A 250 17.52 -8.01 4.60
N GLU A 251 18.62 -7.69 5.29
CA GLU A 251 19.55 -6.64 4.88
C GLU A 251 20.23 -6.94 3.54
N LEU A 252 20.59 -8.21 3.27
CA LEU A 252 21.12 -8.61 1.97
C LEU A 252 20.08 -8.43 0.86
N PHE A 253 18.84 -8.81 1.12
CA PHE A 253 17.75 -8.66 0.17
C PHE A 253 17.45 -7.18 -0.13
N GLU A 254 17.23 -6.35 0.89
CA GLU A 254 16.95 -4.92 0.73
C GLU A 254 18.08 -4.19 0.00
N LYS A 255 19.33 -4.58 0.26
CA LYS A 255 20.50 -3.92 -0.32
C LYS A 255 20.80 -4.33 -1.75
N PHE A 256 20.72 -5.63 -2.06
CA PHE A 256 21.21 -6.16 -3.33
C PHE A 256 20.11 -6.62 -4.28
N ILE A 257 18.93 -6.97 -3.78
CA ILE A 257 17.85 -7.56 -4.59
C ILE A 257 16.73 -6.55 -4.82
N GLU A 258 16.15 -5.97 -3.77
CA GLU A 258 14.98 -5.06 -3.88
C GLU A 258 15.17 -3.95 -4.94
N PRO A 259 16.32 -3.26 -5.04
CA PRO A 259 16.51 -2.19 -6.02
C PRO A 259 16.49 -2.67 -7.48
N THR A 260 16.69 -3.97 -7.72
CA THR A 260 16.69 -4.59 -9.05
C THR A 260 15.29 -5.02 -9.52
N LEU A 261 14.31 -5.06 -8.61
CA LEU A 261 12.95 -5.54 -8.89
C LEU A 261 12.10 -4.43 -9.51
N ILE A 262 12.26 -4.22 -10.82
CA ILE A 262 11.48 -3.22 -11.57
C ILE A 262 10.13 -3.76 -12.06
N GLN A 263 10.13 -4.97 -12.64
CA GLN A 263 8.91 -5.64 -13.07
C GLN A 263 8.19 -6.28 -11.87
N PRO A 264 6.85 -6.42 -11.91
CA PRO A 264 6.14 -7.11 -10.85
C PRO A 264 6.70 -8.52 -10.67
N THR A 265 7.13 -8.82 -9.45
CA THR A 265 7.86 -10.04 -9.10
C THR A 265 7.38 -10.53 -7.75
N PHE A 266 6.97 -11.79 -7.66
CA PHE A 266 6.76 -12.45 -6.37
C PHE A 266 8.09 -12.94 -5.82
N VAL A 267 8.47 -12.41 -4.66
CA VAL A 267 9.52 -12.99 -3.84
C VAL A 267 8.85 -14.00 -2.91
N ILE A 268 9.37 -15.24 -2.90
CA ILE A 268 8.79 -16.36 -2.15
C ILE A 268 9.86 -17.01 -1.27
N ASP A 269 9.43 -17.95 -0.42
CA ASP A 269 10.30 -18.75 0.46
C ASP A 269 11.11 -17.87 1.43
N TYR A 270 10.42 -16.98 2.15
CA TYR A 270 11.01 -16.18 3.21
C TYR A 270 11.48 -17.06 4.39
N PRO A 271 12.56 -16.68 5.09
CA PRO A 271 13.00 -17.36 6.31
C PRO A 271 11.91 -17.33 7.38
N LEU A 272 11.86 -18.39 8.20
CA LEU A 272 10.92 -18.51 9.32
C LEU A 272 11.12 -17.38 10.34
N GLU A 273 12.37 -16.96 10.56
CA GLU A 273 12.72 -15.88 11.48
C GLU A 273 12.06 -14.54 11.12
N LEU A 274 11.73 -14.33 9.83
CA LEU A 274 11.01 -13.14 9.36
C LEU A 274 9.50 -13.37 9.19
N SER A 275 9.05 -14.62 9.33
CA SER A 275 7.70 -15.06 8.94
C SER A 275 6.96 -15.80 10.07
N PRO A 276 6.79 -15.19 11.26
CA PRO A 276 6.32 -15.88 12.47
C PRO A 276 4.88 -16.42 12.38
N LEU A 277 4.08 -15.90 11.44
CA LEU A 277 2.67 -16.27 11.24
C LEU A 277 2.44 -17.10 9.97
N SER A 278 3.51 -17.39 9.22
CA SER A 278 3.47 -18.19 8.01
C SER A 278 3.68 -19.66 8.32
N LYS A 279 2.96 -20.54 7.63
CA LYS A 279 3.15 -21.98 7.75
C LYS A 279 4.49 -22.38 7.14
N GLN A 280 5.24 -23.23 7.85
CA GLN A 280 6.49 -23.84 7.34
C GLN A 280 6.26 -24.63 6.06
N LYS A 281 7.25 -24.62 5.17
CA LYS A 281 7.23 -25.40 3.94
C LYS A 281 7.53 -26.86 4.27
N LYS A 282 6.71 -27.80 3.79
CA LYS A 282 6.86 -29.23 4.11
C LYS A 282 8.24 -29.78 3.74
N ASP A 283 8.76 -29.38 2.58
CA ASP A 283 10.01 -29.91 2.03
C ASP A 283 11.26 -29.12 2.48
N ASN A 284 11.07 -28.01 3.20
CA ASN A 284 12.15 -27.17 3.74
C ASN A 284 11.63 -26.39 4.98
N PRO A 285 11.45 -27.06 6.12
CA PRO A 285 10.76 -26.52 7.30
C PRO A 285 11.55 -25.43 8.05
#